data_AF-A0A920F3N9-F1
#
_entry.id   AF-A0A920F3N9-F1
#
_cell.length_a   1.000
_cell.length_b   1.000
_cell.length_c   1.000
_cell.angle_alpha   90.00
_cell.angle_beta   90.00
_cell.angle_gamma   90.00
#
_symmetry.space_group_name_H-M   'P 1'
#
loop_
_entity.id
_entity.type
_entity.pdbx_description
1 polymer ?
#
loop_
_entity_poly.entity_id
_entity_poly.type
_entity_poly.pdbx_seq_one_letter_code
_entity_poly.pdbx_strand_id
1 'polypeptide(L)' 'MAVTYLKRADKTPQTGTDETREIVQAMLAKIEAGGEDAAIAYGRELDGYHGDIVVPADAIAAAGDEISSS' A
#
# COMPACT_ATOMS: atom_id res chain seq x y z
N MET A 1 30.03 -22.72 -28.11
CA MET A 1 30.22 -22.29 -26.70
C MET A 1 28.86 -22.31 -26.05
N ALA A 2 28.65 -23.15 -25.04
CA ALA A 2 27.37 -23.28 -24.35
C ALA A 2 27.32 -22.31 -23.16
N VAL A 3 26.27 -21.49 -23.09
CA VAL A 3 26.05 -20.57 -21.98
C VAL A 3 25.49 -21.36 -20.79
N THR A 4 26.23 -21.42 -19.68
CA THR A 4 25.79 -22.08 -18.45
C THR A 4 25.14 -21.05 -17.52
N TYR A 5 23.83 -21.13 -17.36
CA TYR A 5 23.05 -20.25 -16.47
C TYR A 5 23.07 -20.77 -15.04
N LEU A 6 23.56 -19.97 -14.09
CA LEU A 6 23.76 -20.37 -12.67
C LEU A 6 22.55 -20.06 -11.76
N LYS A 7 21.73 -19.06 -12.09
CA LYS A 7 20.44 -18.79 -11.46
C LYS A 7 19.49 -18.22 -12.51
N ARG A 8 18.33 -18.85 -12.68
CA ARG A 8 17.22 -18.30 -13.46
C ARG A 8 16.23 -17.75 -12.43
N ALA A 9 15.78 -16.51 -12.62
CA ALA A 9 14.65 -16.00 -11.84
C ALA A 9 13.38 -16.64 -12.43
N ASP A 10 12.64 -17.40 -11.63
CA ASP A 10 11.42 -18.09 -12.06
C ASP A 10 10.28 -17.13 -12.42
N LYS A 11 10.28 -15.92 -11.85
CA LYS A 11 9.28 -14.88 -12.15
C LYS A 11 9.77 -13.97 -13.27
N THR A 12 8.98 -13.87 -14.33
CA THR A 12 9.20 -12.90 -15.42
C THR A 12 8.51 -11.58 -15.06
N PRO A 13 8.96 -10.43 -15.61
CA PRO A 13 8.32 -9.13 -15.39
C PRO A 13 6.82 -9.14 -15.67
N GLN A 14 6.42 -9.92 -16.69
CA GLN A 14 5.03 -10.08 -17.10
C GLN A 14 4.19 -10.78 -16.03
N THR A 15 4.69 -11.88 -15.45
CA THR A 15 4.00 -12.59 -14.36
C THR A 15 3.86 -11.77 -13.08
N GLY A 16 4.79 -10.84 -12.80
CA GLY A 16 4.69 -9.93 -11.66
C GLY A 16 3.55 -8.91 -11.81
N THR A 17 3.30 -8.43 -13.04
CA THR A 17 2.20 -7.50 -13.33
C THR A 17 0.81 -8.13 -13.20
N ASP A 18 0.64 -9.38 -13.65
CA ASP A 18 -0.65 -10.07 -13.57
C ASP A 18 -1.01 -10.44 -12.12
N GLU A 19 -0.03 -10.94 -11.35
CA GLU A 19 -0.18 -11.24 -9.92
C GLU A 19 -0.54 -9.97 -9.12
N THR A 20 0.15 -8.86 -9.40
CA THR A 20 -0.14 -7.56 -8.75
C THR A 20 -1.54 -7.06 -9.11
N ARG A 21 -1.96 -7.19 -10.37
CA ARG A 21 -3.30 -6.77 -10.81
C ARG A 21 -4.38 -7.57 -10.09
N GLU A 22 -4.23 -8.88 -9.96
CA GLU A 22 -5.21 -9.73 -9.26
C GLU A 22 -5.33 -9.33 -7.79
N ILE A 23 -4.19 -9.12 -7.11
CA ILE A 23 -4.14 -8.70 -5.72
C ILE A 23 -4.87 -7.37 -5.51
N VAL A 24 -4.60 -6.37 -6.37
CA VAL A 24 -5.25 -5.05 -6.29
C VAL A 24 -6.76 -5.15 -6.55
N GLN A 25 -7.19 -5.94 -7.53
CA GLN A 25 -8.62 -6.15 -7.82
C GLN A 25 -9.34 -6.80 -6.63
N ALA A 26 -8.74 -7.81 -6.01
CA ALA A 26 -9.29 -8.43 -4.80
C ALA A 26 -9.36 -7.45 -3.61
N MET A 27 -8.36 -6.57 -3.48
CA MET A 27 -8.34 -5.50 -2.48
C MET A 27 -9.50 -4.52 -2.69
N LEU A 28 -9.70 -4.04 -3.92
CA LEU A 28 -10.78 -3.13 -4.26
C LEU A 28 -12.16 -3.75 -4.02
N ALA A 29 -12.36 -5.00 -4.42
CA ALA A 29 -13.62 -5.72 -4.17
C ALA A 29 -13.93 -5.88 -2.68
N LYS A 30 -12.91 -6.14 -1.86
CA LYS A 30 -13.05 -6.21 -0.40
C LYS A 30 -13.40 -4.86 0.22
N ILE A 31 -12.80 -3.77 -0.27
CA ILE A 31 -13.13 -2.41 0.17
C ILE A 31 -14.55 -2.04 -0.25
N GLU A 32 -14.99 -2.41 -1.45
CA GLU A 32 -16.36 -2.16 -1.90
C GLU A 32 -17.40 -2.91 -1.06
N ALA A 33 -17.10 -4.16 -0.69
CA ALA A 33 -17.99 -4.98 0.13
C ALA A 33 -17.98 -4.61 1.62
N GLY A 34 -16.81 -4.27 2.17
CA GLY A 34 -16.61 -4.00 3.60
C GLY A 34 -16.57 -2.53 3.98
N GLY A 35 -16.57 -1.63 3.00
CA GLY A 35 -16.57 -0.18 3.20
C GLY A 35 -15.39 0.31 4.04
N GLU A 36 -15.70 1.14 5.03
CA GLU A 36 -14.73 1.81 5.89
C GLU A 36 -13.90 0.83 6.74
N ASP A 37 -14.51 -0.22 7.28
CA ASP A 37 -13.81 -1.23 8.08
C ASP A 37 -12.70 -1.94 7.30
N ALA A 38 -12.98 -2.25 6.02
CA ALA A 38 -11.98 -2.86 5.13
C ALA A 38 -10.84 -1.89 4.81
N ALA A 39 -11.13 -0.61 4.61
CA ALA A 39 -10.11 0.41 4.39
C ALA A 39 -9.20 0.59 5.62
N ILE A 40 -9.79 0.62 6.82
CA ILE A 40 -9.03 0.70 8.09
C ILE A 40 -8.14 -0.53 8.27
N ALA A 41 -8.66 -1.73 7.99
CA ALA A 41 -7.88 -2.97 8.07
C ALA A 41 -6.67 -2.94 7.14
N TYR A 42 -6.84 -2.47 5.90
CA TYR A 42 -5.72 -2.33 4.97
C TYR A 42 -4.71 -1.25 5.40
N GLY A 43 -5.16 -0.11 5.93
CA GLY A 43 -4.25 0.90 6.50
C GLY A 43 -3.40 0.33 7.65
N ARG A 44 -3.96 -0.58 8.46
CA ARG A 44 -3.19 -1.27 9.51
C ARG A 44 -2.23 -2.31 8.96
N GLU A 45 -2.66 -3.12 8.00
CA GLU A 45 -1.87 -4.25 7.48
C GLU A 45 -0.74 -3.80 6.56
N LEU A 46 -0.99 -2.82 5.67
CA LEU A 46 -0.03 -2.38 4.66
C LEU A 46 0.85 -1.24 5.16
N ASP A 47 0.23 -0.21 5.74
CA ASP A 47 0.95 1.00 6.18
C ASP A 47 1.34 0.95 7.66
N GLY A 48 0.86 -0.06 8.40
CA GLY A 48 1.05 -0.11 9.85
C GLY A 48 0.32 1.01 10.59
N TYR A 49 -0.63 1.69 9.95
CA TYR A 49 -1.27 2.89 10.48
C TYR A 49 -2.41 2.55 11.43
N HIS A 50 -2.30 3.03 12.67
CA HIS A 50 -3.27 2.80 13.75
C HIS A 50 -3.84 4.11 14.31
N GLY A 51 -3.54 5.24 13.67
CA GLY A 51 -3.98 6.57 14.09
C GLY A 51 -5.42 6.89 13.66
N ASP A 52 -5.84 8.11 13.98
CA ASP A 52 -7.16 8.61 13.62
C ASP A 52 -7.33 8.72 12.10
N ILE A 53 -8.44 8.19 11.59
CA ILE A 53 -8.76 8.23 10.15
C ILE A 53 -9.04 9.65 9.69
N VAL A 54 -9.66 10.46 10.56
CA VAL A 54 -9.93 11.88 10.31
C VAL A 54 -8.87 12.70 11.03
N VAL A 55 -8.05 13.40 10.28
CA VAL A 55 -7.07 14.33 10.86
C VAL A 55 -7.80 15.56 11.39
N PRO A 56 -7.72 15.87 12.70
CA PRO A 56 -8.36 17.04 13.26
C PRO A 56 -7.67 18.32 12.76
N ALA A 57 -8.44 19.40 12.63
CA ALA A 57 -7.93 20.69 12.14
C ALA A 57 -6.75 21.24 12.98
N ASP A 58 -6.74 20.96 14.28
CA ASP A 58 -5.67 21.35 15.21
C ASP A 58 -4.33 20.68 14.87
N ALA A 59 -4.35 19.39 14.52
CA ALA A 59 -3.15 18.66 14.09
C ALA A 59 -2.58 19.23 12.78
N ILE A 60 -3.44 19.69 11.87
CA ILE A 60 -3.03 20.34 10.63
C ILE A 60 -2.35 21.69 10.93
N ALA A 61 -2.92 22.49 11.83
CA ALA A 61 -2.33 23.77 12.23
C ALA A 61 -0.96 23.58 12.89
N ALA A 62 -0.85 22.64 13.84
CA ALA A 62 0.39 22.32 14.52
C ALA A 62 1.50 21.85 13.56
N ALA A 63 1.16 20.99 12.59
CA ALA A 63 2.12 20.55 11.56
C ALA A 63 2.58 21.71 10.65
N GLY A 64 1.71 22.69 10.39
CA GLY A 64 2.07 23.90 9.64
C GLY A 64 3.09 24.78 10.36
N ASP A 65 2.94 24.93 11.68
CA ASP A 65 3.84 25.73 12.53
C ASP A 65 5.25 25.12 12.64
N GLU A 66 5.37 23.79 12.62
CA GLU A 66 6.67 23.10 12.62
C GLU A 66 7.49 23.41 11.35
N ILE A 67 6.83 23.57 10.20
CA ILE A 67 7.51 23.90 8.93
C ILE A 67 7.97 25.37 8.89
N SER A 68 7.19 26.27 9.49
CA SER A 68 7.54 27.70 9.53
C SER A 68 8.64 28.05 10.55
N SER A 69 9.01 27.11 11.42
CA SER A 69 9.98 27.32 12.51
C SER A 69 11.39 26.83 12.16
N SER A 70 11.65 26.43 10.90
CA SER A 70 12.93 25.90 10.44
C SER A 70 13.62 26.72 9.35
#